data_AF-A0A4Q7AV78-F1
#
_entry.id   AF-A0A4Q7AV78-F1
#
_cell.length_a   1.000
_cell.length_b   1.000
_cell.length_c   1.000
_cell.angle_alpha   90.00
_cell.angle_beta   90.00
_cell.angle_gamma   90.00
#
_symmetry.space_group_name_H-M   'P 1'
#
loop_
_entity.id
_entity.type
_entity.pdbx_description
1 polymer ?
#
loop_
_entity_poly.entity_id
_entity_poly.type
_entity_poly.pdbx_seq_one_letter_code
_entity_poly.pdbx_strand_id
1 'polypeptide(L)'
;MKKKTLKEKINRVCWLATGLTVLYFIVGAFLKSDGPKFDPVKTYDLIKDTLTLTAAFLAPVAAFVLFSDWREQHEDVALESDSTNVFNRLSEMKDKLLEAHFAIDDEEFNVEHINEILSEITREIKNIRSLNSQIKARKNGINFSECADQLIEGIVSISLDLSQLSVYKIKILNPEEHNDYVETSPEEYAEHIQFNYYNALLFQITRSYPNLNILKTNLSKLCDELKVRT
;
A
#
# COMPACT_ATOMS: atom_id res chain seq x y z
N MET A 1 -14.09 -19.57 -2.88
CA MET A 1 -15.04 -19.62 -4.02
C MET A 1 -14.33 -19.04 -5.23
N LYS A 2 -14.31 -19.73 -6.39
CA LYS A 2 -13.66 -19.21 -7.61
C LYS A 2 -14.36 -17.92 -8.06
N LYS A 3 -13.58 -16.86 -8.31
CA LYS A 3 -14.05 -15.58 -8.87
C LYS A 3 -14.65 -15.87 -10.25
N LYS A 4 -15.91 -15.47 -10.48
CA LYS A 4 -16.56 -15.66 -11.80
C LYS A 4 -15.90 -14.75 -12.82
N THR A 5 -15.61 -15.28 -14.00
CA THR A 5 -15.01 -14.50 -15.09
C THR A 5 -15.99 -13.47 -15.63
N LEU A 6 -15.49 -12.39 -16.23
CA LEU A 6 -16.32 -11.39 -16.92
C LEU A 6 -17.27 -12.05 -17.92
N LYS A 7 -16.77 -13.06 -18.65
CA LYS A 7 -17.56 -13.88 -19.58
C LYS A 7 -18.75 -14.55 -18.89
N GLU A 8 -18.57 -15.13 -17.71
CA GLU A 8 -19.66 -15.75 -16.95
C GLU A 8 -20.67 -14.72 -16.43
N LYS A 9 -20.20 -13.55 -15.95
CA LYS A 9 -21.07 -12.46 -15.49
C LYS A 9 -21.95 -11.95 -16.64
N ILE A 10 -21.35 -11.67 -17.80
CA ILE A 10 -22.05 -11.22 -19.01
C ILE A 10 -23.01 -12.31 -19.51
N ASN A 11 -22.56 -13.56 -19.63
CA ASN A 11 -23.38 -14.66 -20.13
C ASN A 11 -24.64 -14.88 -19.27
N ARG A 12 -24.53 -14.71 -17.94
CA ARG A 12 -25.68 -14.80 -17.04
C ARG A 12 -26.70 -13.68 -17.28
N VAL A 13 -26.23 -12.47 -17.49
CA VAL A 13 -27.10 -11.32 -17.84
C VAL A 13 -27.77 -11.55 -19.19
N CYS A 14 -27.03 -12.03 -20.19
CA CYS A 14 -27.59 -12.37 -21.50
C CYS A 14 -28.67 -13.44 -21.40
N TRP A 15 -28.45 -14.53 -20.67
CA TRP A 15 -29.45 -15.59 -20.50
C TRP A 15 -30.74 -15.09 -19.82
N LEU A 16 -30.61 -14.27 -18.77
CA LEU A 16 -31.75 -13.63 -18.11
C LEU A 16 -32.50 -12.70 -19.06
N ALA A 17 -31.77 -11.87 -19.80
CA ALA A 17 -32.37 -10.93 -20.75
C ALA A 17 -33.08 -11.65 -21.89
N THR A 18 -32.50 -12.71 -22.46
CA THR A 18 -33.15 -13.54 -23.49
C THR A 18 -34.43 -14.17 -22.96
N GLY A 19 -34.44 -14.70 -21.73
CA GLY A 19 -35.65 -15.25 -21.10
C GLY A 19 -36.77 -14.21 -20.96
N LEU A 20 -36.43 -13.00 -20.47
CA LEU A 20 -37.37 -11.89 -20.36
C LEU A 20 -37.88 -11.40 -21.73
N THR A 21 -37.00 -11.39 -22.74
CA THR A 21 -37.33 -11.00 -24.12
C THR A 21 -38.37 -11.95 -24.72
N VAL A 22 -38.14 -13.26 -24.59
CA VAL A 22 -39.06 -14.30 -25.06
C VAL A 22 -40.40 -14.21 -24.34
N LEU A 23 -40.39 -14.01 -23.02
CA LEU A 23 -41.61 -13.84 -22.23
C LEU A 23 -42.42 -12.62 -22.69
N TYR A 24 -41.76 -11.46 -22.84
CA TYR A 24 -42.39 -10.24 -23.32
C TYR A 24 -42.99 -10.42 -24.72
N PHE A 25 -42.25 -11.08 -25.62
CA PHE A 25 -42.73 -11.37 -26.97
C PHE A 25 -43.98 -12.25 -26.96
N ILE A 26 -44.01 -13.32 -26.16
CA ILE A 26 -45.17 -14.22 -26.03
C ILE A 26 -46.39 -13.46 -25.49
N VAL A 27 -46.21 -12.68 -24.43
CA VAL A 27 -47.30 -11.89 -23.82
C VAL A 27 -47.81 -10.84 -24.81
N GLY A 28 -46.91 -10.12 -25.48
CA GLY A 28 -47.28 -9.12 -26.49
C GLY A 28 -47.97 -9.72 -27.71
N ALA A 29 -47.55 -10.91 -28.17
CA ALA A 29 -48.21 -11.62 -29.25
C ALA A 29 -49.63 -12.07 -28.86
N PHE A 30 -49.82 -12.53 -27.62
CA PHE A 30 -51.13 -12.91 -27.10
C PHE A 30 -52.07 -11.71 -26.98
N LEU A 31 -51.58 -10.58 -26.47
CA LEU A 31 -52.37 -9.35 -26.29
C LEU A 31 -52.72 -8.65 -27.62
N LYS A 32 -51.87 -8.77 -28.65
CA LYS A 32 -52.02 -8.08 -29.94
C LYS A 32 -52.67 -8.95 -31.02
N SER A 33 -53.03 -10.20 -30.68
CA SER A 33 -53.61 -11.19 -31.59
C SER A 33 -55.12 -10.97 -31.79
N ASP A 34 -55.54 -10.71 -33.03
CA ASP A 34 -56.96 -10.67 -33.45
C ASP A 34 -57.50 -12.06 -33.89
N GLY A 35 -56.93 -13.16 -33.38
CA GLY A 35 -57.27 -14.54 -33.79
C GLY A 35 -56.35 -15.09 -34.90
N PRO A 36 -56.82 -15.99 -35.79
CA PRO A 36 -55.96 -16.72 -36.73
C PRO A 36 -55.40 -15.90 -37.91
N LYS A 37 -55.66 -14.59 -37.99
CA LYS A 37 -55.19 -13.73 -39.08
C LYS A 37 -53.85 -13.09 -38.73
N PHE A 38 -52.84 -13.42 -39.53
CA PHE A 38 -51.51 -12.81 -39.44
C PHE A 38 -51.53 -11.37 -39.97
N ASP A 39 -51.09 -10.41 -39.16
CA ASP A 39 -50.92 -9.00 -39.54
C ASP A 39 -49.41 -8.65 -39.51
N PRO A 40 -48.76 -8.53 -40.69
CA PRO A 40 -47.32 -8.28 -40.80
C PRO A 40 -46.88 -6.98 -40.09
N VAL A 41 -47.73 -5.95 -40.09
CA VAL A 41 -47.40 -4.63 -39.53
C VAL A 41 -47.37 -4.72 -38.01
N LYS A 42 -48.41 -5.33 -37.42
CA LYS A 42 -48.49 -5.54 -35.96
C LYS A 42 -47.36 -6.41 -35.44
N THR A 43 -46.99 -7.45 -36.18
CA THR A 43 -45.86 -8.34 -35.84
C THR A 43 -44.52 -7.60 -35.91
N TYR A 44 -44.29 -6.80 -36.95
CA TYR A 44 -43.08 -6.00 -37.07
C TYR A 44 -42.93 -5.02 -35.91
N ASP A 45 -43.99 -4.29 -35.56
CA ASP A 45 -43.98 -3.36 -34.43
C ASP A 45 -43.70 -4.08 -33.11
N LEU A 46 -44.30 -5.25 -32.89
CA LEU A 46 -44.04 -6.05 -31.69
C LEU A 46 -42.57 -6.49 -31.60
N ILE A 47 -41.97 -6.93 -32.71
CA ILE A 47 -40.55 -7.29 -32.76
C ILE A 47 -39.68 -6.07 -32.44
N LYS A 48 -39.98 -4.92 -33.07
CA LYS A 48 -39.23 -3.68 -32.85
C LYS A 48 -39.32 -3.22 -31.39
N ASP A 49 -40.52 -3.22 -30.80
CA ASP A 49 -40.74 -2.82 -29.41
C ASP A 49 -40.03 -3.78 -28.44
N THR A 50 -40.13 -5.08 -28.70
CA THR A 50 -39.44 -6.12 -27.94
C THR A 50 -37.93 -5.91 -27.96
N LEU A 51 -37.33 -5.70 -29.14
CA LEU A 51 -35.89 -5.47 -29.29
C LEU A 51 -35.45 -4.15 -28.64
N THR A 52 -36.26 -3.10 -28.78
CA THR A 52 -35.96 -1.77 -28.21
C THR A 52 -35.98 -1.82 -26.69
N LEU A 53 -37.01 -2.45 -26.10
CA LEU A 53 -37.15 -2.61 -24.66
C LEU A 53 -36.06 -3.52 -24.09
N THR A 54 -35.73 -4.58 -24.82
CA THR A 54 -34.61 -5.46 -24.47
C THR A 54 -33.30 -4.68 -24.47
N ALA A 55 -32.98 -3.94 -25.53
CA ALA A 55 -31.76 -3.14 -25.61
C ALA A 55 -31.69 -2.06 -24.52
N ALA A 56 -32.81 -1.37 -24.25
CA ALA A 56 -32.91 -0.36 -23.20
C ALA A 56 -32.63 -0.92 -21.80
N PHE A 57 -32.92 -2.21 -21.55
CA PHE A 57 -32.58 -2.87 -20.30
C PHE A 57 -31.17 -3.49 -20.30
N LEU A 58 -30.78 -4.12 -21.40
CA LEU A 58 -29.51 -4.87 -21.51
C LEU A 58 -28.30 -3.93 -21.51
N ALA A 59 -28.39 -2.77 -22.16
CA ALA A 59 -27.28 -1.83 -22.25
C ALA A 59 -26.84 -1.26 -20.88
N PRO A 60 -27.75 -0.75 -20.01
CA PRO A 60 -27.36 -0.32 -18.66
C PRO A 60 -26.79 -1.45 -17.80
N VAL A 61 -27.36 -2.66 -17.88
CA VAL A 61 -26.87 -3.80 -17.09
C VAL A 61 -25.50 -4.27 -17.56
N ALA A 62 -25.28 -4.34 -18.88
CA ALA A 62 -23.98 -4.67 -19.45
C ALA A 62 -22.93 -3.62 -19.07
N ALA A 63 -23.27 -2.34 -19.16
CA ALA A 63 -22.40 -1.24 -18.74
C ALA A 63 -22.06 -1.34 -17.24
N PHE A 64 -23.02 -1.66 -16.38
CA PHE A 64 -22.78 -1.85 -14.95
C PHE A 64 -21.84 -3.02 -14.66
N VAL A 65 -22.02 -4.16 -15.32
CA VAL A 65 -21.14 -5.33 -15.16
C VAL A 65 -19.72 -5.02 -15.63
N LEU A 66 -19.58 -4.39 -16.80
CA LEU A 66 -18.29 -3.98 -17.35
C LEU A 66 -17.59 -2.97 -16.42
N PHE A 67 -18.32 -1.95 -15.96
CA PHE A 67 -17.77 -0.94 -15.05
C PHE A 67 -17.35 -1.55 -13.71
N SER A 68 -18.14 -2.46 -13.16
CA SER A 68 -17.82 -3.13 -11.90
C SER A 68 -16.56 -3.98 -12.01
N ASP A 69 -16.39 -4.70 -13.11
CA ASP A 69 -15.20 -5.52 -13.37
C ASP A 69 -13.96 -4.65 -13.64
N TRP A 70 -14.11 -3.61 -14.46
CA TRP A 70 -13.06 -2.62 -14.72
C TRP A 70 -12.59 -1.92 -13.44
N ARG A 71 -13.51 -1.50 -12.58
CA ARG A 71 -13.20 -0.86 -11.31
C ARG A 71 -12.39 -1.79 -10.40
N GLU A 72 -12.78 -3.06 -10.32
CA GLU A 72 -12.07 -4.06 -9.50
C GLU A 72 -10.63 -4.28 -10.02
N GLN A 73 -10.45 -4.44 -11.34
CA GLN A 73 -9.12 -4.54 -11.93
C GLN A 73 -8.29 -3.28 -11.71
N HIS A 74 -8.89 -2.09 -11.84
CA HIS A 74 -8.18 -0.84 -11.63
C HIS A 74 -7.75 -0.67 -10.16
N GLU A 75 -8.58 -1.08 -9.21
CA GLU A 75 -8.24 -1.06 -7.78
C GLU A 75 -7.09 -2.02 -7.47
N ASP A 76 -7.11 -3.23 -8.04
CA ASP A 76 -6.04 -4.22 -7.87
C ASP A 76 -4.70 -3.70 -8.45
N VAL A 77 -4.71 -3.10 -9.65
CA VAL A 77 -3.51 -2.49 -10.27
C VAL A 77 -2.99 -1.30 -9.47
N ALA A 78 -3.88 -0.44 -8.96
CA ALA A 78 -3.48 0.69 -8.11
C ALA A 78 -2.86 0.19 -6.80
N LEU A 79 -3.40 -0.89 -6.22
CA LEU A 79 -2.87 -1.51 -5.01
C LEU A 79 -1.48 -2.13 -5.23
N GLU A 80 -1.26 -2.82 -6.34
CA GLU A 80 0.06 -3.32 -6.70
C GLU A 80 1.08 -2.18 -6.83
N SER A 81 0.73 -1.11 -7.56
CA SER A 81 1.59 0.05 -7.76
C SER A 81 1.93 0.75 -6.46
N ASP A 82 0.92 1.05 -5.64
CA ASP A 82 1.10 1.77 -4.38
C ASP A 82 1.91 0.95 -3.37
N SER A 83 1.63 -0.36 -3.25
CA SER A 83 2.37 -1.25 -2.35
C SER A 83 3.83 -1.41 -2.77
N THR A 84 4.11 -1.53 -4.07
CA THR A 84 5.48 -1.57 -4.60
C THR A 84 6.23 -0.28 -4.29
N ASN A 85 5.57 0.87 -4.47
CA ASN A 85 6.14 2.18 -4.14
C ASN A 85 6.49 2.29 -2.64
N VAL A 86 5.55 1.95 -1.76
CA VAL A 86 5.78 1.95 -0.31
C VAL A 86 6.93 1.03 0.08
N PHE A 87 6.97 -0.19 -0.46
CA PHE A 87 8.04 -1.15 -0.18
C PHE A 87 9.43 -0.63 -0.58
N ASN A 88 9.55 -0.07 -1.79
CA ASN A 88 10.82 0.45 -2.29
C ASN A 88 11.32 1.63 -1.44
N ARG A 89 10.43 2.57 -1.10
CA ARG A 89 10.78 3.72 -0.26
C ARG A 89 11.15 3.32 1.16
N LEU A 90 10.44 2.36 1.76
CA LEU A 90 10.82 1.83 3.08
C LEU A 90 12.17 1.10 3.04
N SER A 91 12.47 0.41 1.95
CA SER A 91 13.77 -0.23 1.75
C SER A 91 14.88 0.82 1.70
N GLU A 92 14.68 1.91 0.96
CA GLU A 92 15.61 3.03 0.89
C GLU A 92 15.82 3.68 2.27
N MET A 93 14.75 3.91 3.03
CA MET A 93 14.86 4.50 4.38
C MET A 93 15.66 3.61 5.34
N LYS A 94 15.49 2.28 5.24
CA LYS A 94 16.32 1.34 6.00
C LYS A 94 17.80 1.40 5.60
N ASP A 95 18.09 1.61 4.32
CA ASP A 95 19.47 1.72 3.85
C ASP A 95 20.09 3.06 4.30
N LYS A 96 19.32 4.16 4.33
CA LYS A 96 19.74 5.45 4.92
C LYS A 96 19.97 5.37 6.43
N LEU A 97 19.19 4.59 7.17
CA LEU A 97 19.50 4.33 8.59
C LEU A 97 20.87 3.68 8.77
N LEU A 98 21.21 2.75 7.89
CA LEU A 98 22.50 2.06 7.94
C LEU A 98 23.65 3.02 7.57
N GLU A 99 23.42 3.89 6.59
CA GLU A 99 24.35 4.98 6.25
C GLU A 99 24.61 5.89 7.44
N ALA A 100 23.55 6.40 8.10
CA ALA A 100 23.69 7.23 9.29
C ALA A 100 24.40 6.49 10.43
N HIS A 101 24.13 5.20 10.62
CA HIS A 101 24.81 4.39 11.63
C HIS A 101 26.32 4.31 11.38
N PHE A 102 26.74 4.03 10.16
CA PHE A 102 28.16 3.99 9.83
C PHE A 102 28.83 5.36 9.93
N ALA A 103 28.15 6.42 9.49
CA ALA A 103 28.69 7.78 9.55
C ALA A 103 28.85 8.31 11.01
N ILE A 104 28.11 7.77 11.98
CA ILE A 104 28.30 8.10 13.41
C ILE A 104 29.59 7.47 13.98
N ASP A 105 29.91 6.25 13.56
CA ASP A 105 31.10 5.53 14.00
C ASP A 105 32.37 5.92 13.22
N ASP A 106 32.24 6.65 12.11
CA ASP A 106 33.34 7.11 11.27
C ASP A 106 34.33 8.04 12.03
N GLU A 107 35.59 8.01 11.60
CA GLU A 107 36.63 8.94 12.05
C GLU A 107 36.35 10.37 11.54
N GLU A 108 35.75 10.49 10.34
CA GLU A 108 35.30 11.76 9.75
C GLU A 108 33.87 12.15 10.20
N PHE A 109 33.53 11.89 11.46
CA PHE A 109 32.21 12.17 12.02
C PHE A 109 31.75 13.61 11.75
N ASN A 110 30.61 13.74 11.06
CA ASN A 110 29.99 15.02 10.75
C ASN A 110 28.51 15.03 11.17
N VAL A 111 28.21 15.78 12.24
CA VAL A 111 26.86 15.90 12.78
C VAL A 111 25.85 16.51 11.79
N GLU A 112 26.27 17.46 10.94
CA GLU A 112 25.39 18.09 9.96
C GLU A 112 24.91 17.05 8.94
N HIS A 113 25.83 16.21 8.45
CA HIS A 113 25.50 15.13 7.52
C HIS A 113 24.54 14.11 8.15
N ILE A 114 24.77 13.71 9.40
CA ILE A 114 23.83 12.83 10.13
C ILE A 114 22.44 13.48 10.23
N ASN A 115 22.39 14.75 10.62
CA ASN A 115 21.12 15.48 10.75
C ASN A 115 20.37 15.58 9.41
N GLU A 116 21.07 15.74 8.29
CA GLU A 116 20.49 15.72 6.95
C GLU A 116 19.84 14.37 6.64
N ILE A 117 20.55 13.26 6.88
CA ILE A 117 20.03 11.91 6.65
C ILE A 117 18.78 11.67 7.51
N LEU A 118 18.84 11.96 8.81
CA LEU A 118 17.72 11.71 9.73
C LEU A 118 16.51 12.63 9.45
N SER A 119 16.75 13.86 9.01
CA SER A 119 15.70 14.79 8.54
C SER A 119 15.01 14.25 7.29
N GLU A 120 15.79 13.72 6.34
CA GLU A 120 15.26 13.12 5.13
C GLU A 120 14.40 11.89 5.45
N ILE A 121 14.89 10.98 6.32
CA ILE A 121 14.12 9.83 6.80
C ILE A 121 12.79 10.29 7.42
N THR A 122 12.84 11.30 8.28
CA THR A 122 11.65 11.85 8.94
C THR A 122 10.62 12.39 7.93
N ARG A 123 11.08 13.11 6.90
CA ARG A 123 10.22 13.64 5.84
C ARG A 123 9.59 12.52 5.02
N GLU A 124 10.40 11.56 4.58
CA GLU A 124 9.95 10.47 3.73
C GLU A 124 8.99 9.52 4.46
N ILE A 125 9.22 9.23 5.74
CA ILE A 125 8.31 8.42 6.54
C ILE A 125 6.92 9.06 6.66
N LYS A 126 6.81 10.40 6.76
CA LYS A 126 5.51 11.09 6.75
C LYS A 126 4.77 10.85 5.43
N ASN A 127 5.48 10.95 4.31
CA ASN A 127 4.91 10.70 2.99
C ASN A 127 4.46 9.24 2.84
N ILE A 128 5.29 8.29 3.29
CA ILE A 128 4.98 6.85 3.24
C ILE A 128 3.74 6.53 4.09
N ARG A 129 3.61 7.10 5.31
CA ARG A 129 2.42 6.90 6.15
C ARG A 129 1.12 7.35 5.47
N SER A 130 1.16 8.45 4.72
CA SER A 130 -0.01 8.93 3.97
C SER A 130 -0.43 7.93 2.90
N LEU A 131 0.53 7.42 2.11
CA LEU A 131 0.27 6.39 1.10
C LEU A 131 -0.20 5.08 1.73
N ASN A 132 0.44 4.66 2.82
CA ASN A 132 0.09 3.43 3.53
C ASN A 132 -1.35 3.47 4.06
N SER A 133 -1.83 4.63 4.49
CA SER A 133 -3.22 4.82 4.93
C SER A 133 -4.22 4.59 3.79
N GLN A 134 -3.87 4.96 2.55
CA GLN A 134 -4.71 4.70 1.37
C GLN A 134 -4.74 3.21 1.02
N ILE A 135 -3.60 2.53 1.16
CA ILE A 135 -3.52 1.07 0.99
C ILE A 135 -4.36 0.34 2.05
N LYS A 136 -4.30 0.79 3.32
CA LYS A 136 -5.08 0.25 4.44
C LYS A 136 -6.59 0.29 4.21
N ALA A 137 -7.06 1.32 3.51
CA ALA A 137 -8.48 1.48 3.19
C ALA A 137 -8.98 0.45 2.17
N ARG A 138 -8.08 -0.21 1.43
CA ARG A 138 -8.43 -1.25 0.44
C ARG A 138 -8.45 -2.62 1.11
N LYS A 139 -9.47 -3.43 0.79
CA LYS A 139 -9.73 -4.72 1.45
C LYS A 139 -8.52 -5.67 1.47
N ASN A 140 -7.77 -5.72 0.37
CA ASN A 140 -6.63 -6.61 0.23
C ASN A 140 -5.32 -6.00 0.79
N GLY A 141 -5.30 -4.68 1.08
CA GLY A 141 -4.11 -3.95 1.50
C GLY A 141 -3.85 -3.95 3.02
N ILE A 142 -4.77 -4.46 3.83
CA ILE A 142 -4.70 -4.37 5.31
C ILE A 142 -3.42 -5.01 5.86
N ASN A 143 -3.16 -6.28 5.52
CA ASN A 143 -1.99 -7.02 6.04
C ASN A 143 -0.66 -6.36 5.62
N PHE A 144 -0.58 -5.93 4.35
CA PHE A 144 0.58 -5.18 3.87
C PHE A 144 0.76 -3.89 4.67
N SER A 145 -0.32 -3.15 4.87
CA SER A 145 -0.29 -1.87 5.58
C SER A 145 0.11 -2.02 7.04
N GLU A 146 -0.37 -3.04 7.74
CA GLU A 146 0.02 -3.32 9.12
C GLU A 146 1.49 -3.70 9.23
N CYS A 147 2.01 -4.50 8.30
CA CYS A 147 3.44 -4.83 8.26
C CYS A 147 4.30 -3.60 7.92
N ALA A 148 3.83 -2.72 7.02
CA ALA A 148 4.48 -1.46 6.72
C ALA A 148 4.49 -0.51 7.93
N ASP A 149 3.39 -0.44 8.68
CA ASP A 149 3.29 0.38 9.91
C ASP A 149 4.35 -0.10 10.94
N GLN A 150 4.49 -1.41 11.14
CA GLN A 150 5.53 -1.98 12.02
C GLN A 150 6.95 -1.66 11.55
N LEU A 151 7.20 -1.75 10.23
CA LEU A 151 8.51 -1.40 9.67
C LEU A 151 8.80 0.10 9.84
N ILE A 152 7.81 0.96 9.64
CA ILE A 152 7.89 2.40 9.87
C ILE A 152 8.23 2.69 11.34
N GLU A 153 7.54 2.06 12.29
CA GLU A 153 7.80 2.21 13.72
C GLU A 153 9.23 1.82 14.07
N GLY A 154 9.72 0.70 13.55
CA GLY A 154 11.10 0.27 13.73
C GLY A 154 12.10 1.29 13.16
N ILE A 155 11.83 1.82 11.96
CA ILE A 155 12.70 2.83 11.33
C ILE A 155 12.75 4.10 12.17
N VAL A 156 11.60 4.59 12.63
CA VAL A 156 11.52 5.79 13.47
C VAL A 156 12.24 5.58 14.79
N SER A 157 12.07 4.42 15.44
CA SER A 157 12.75 4.10 16.69
C SER A 157 14.27 4.14 16.52
N ILE A 158 14.81 3.46 15.50
CA ILE A 158 16.26 3.48 15.26
C ILE A 158 16.74 4.87 14.87
N SER A 159 15.97 5.64 14.08
CA SER A 159 16.32 7.02 13.72
C SER A 159 16.49 7.90 14.96
N LEU A 160 15.64 7.74 15.97
CA LEU A 160 15.74 8.47 17.23
C LEU A 160 16.96 8.01 18.04
N ASP A 161 17.18 6.70 18.12
CA ASP A 161 18.35 6.13 18.80
C ASP A 161 19.66 6.62 18.13
N LEU A 162 19.73 6.68 16.80
CA LEU A 162 20.89 7.23 16.06
C LEU A 162 21.08 8.72 16.32
N SER A 163 20.00 9.50 16.40
CA SER A 163 20.09 10.91 16.78
C SER A 163 20.66 11.07 18.20
N GLN A 164 20.31 10.18 19.12
CA GLN A 164 20.85 10.22 20.48
C GLN A 164 22.30 9.74 20.52
N LEU A 165 22.65 8.74 19.72
CA LEU A 165 24.01 8.22 19.60
C LEU A 165 24.97 9.29 19.05
N SER A 166 24.54 10.08 18.05
CA SER A 166 25.33 11.18 17.52
C SER A 166 25.59 12.27 18.56
N VAL A 167 24.62 12.57 19.42
CA VAL A 167 24.82 13.50 20.56
C VAL A 167 25.88 12.96 21.53
N TYR A 168 25.85 11.67 21.84
CA TYR A 168 26.89 11.08 22.69
C TYR A 168 28.27 11.12 22.01
N LYS A 169 28.35 10.86 20.70
CA LYS A 169 29.59 10.99 19.93
C LYS A 169 30.18 12.39 20.04
N ILE A 170 29.36 13.44 19.90
CA ILE A 170 29.80 14.84 20.06
C ILE A 170 30.39 15.07 21.45
N LYS A 171 29.71 14.59 22.51
CA LYS A 171 30.18 14.74 23.90
C LYS A 171 31.52 14.02 24.15
N ILE A 172 31.74 12.88 23.50
CA ILE A 172 33.00 12.13 23.57
C ILE A 172 34.13 12.85 22.83
N LEU A 173 33.84 13.44 21.66
CA LEU A 173 34.83 14.12 20.83
C LEU A 173 35.21 15.51 21.37
N ASN A 174 34.26 16.22 21.98
CA ASN A 174 34.45 17.56 22.53
C ASN A 174 34.14 17.62 24.04
N PRO A 175 34.86 16.85 24.88
CA PRO A 175 34.55 16.77 26.30
C PRO A 175 34.79 18.10 27.02
N GLU A 176 35.72 18.94 26.58
CA GLU A 176 35.99 20.26 27.18
C GLU A 176 34.79 21.21 27.13
N GLU A 177 34.00 21.13 26.05
CA GLU A 177 32.83 22.01 25.84
C GLU A 177 31.55 21.47 26.51
N HIS A 178 31.52 20.17 26.81
CA HIS A 178 30.31 19.44 27.21
C HIS A 178 30.39 18.75 28.57
N ASN A 179 31.53 18.83 29.26
CA ASN A 179 31.69 18.27 30.58
C ASN A 179 31.00 19.17 31.61
N ASP A 180 29.83 18.72 32.08
CA ASP A 180 29.05 19.41 33.11
C ASP A 180 29.49 19.05 34.55
N TYR A 181 30.50 18.17 34.70
CA TYR A 181 30.96 17.67 36.01
C TYR A 181 32.18 18.44 36.52
N VAL A 182 32.02 19.07 37.69
CA VAL A 182 33.01 20.00 38.29
C VAL A 182 34.33 19.32 38.69
N GLU A 183 34.33 18.02 38.95
CA GLU A 183 35.49 17.27 39.47
C GLU A 183 36.01 16.17 38.52
N THR A 184 35.49 16.10 37.30
CA THR A 184 35.85 15.05 36.33
C THR A 184 36.75 15.63 35.25
N SER A 185 37.87 14.98 34.94
CA SER A 185 38.71 15.39 33.79
C SER A 185 37.96 15.18 32.46
N PRO A 186 38.29 15.93 31.39
CA PRO A 186 37.69 15.71 30.07
C PRO A 186 37.80 14.26 29.58
N GLU A 187 38.92 13.59 29.85
CA GLU A 187 39.15 12.19 29.50
C GLU A 187 38.24 11.23 30.28
N GLU A 188 38.15 11.40 31.60
CA GLU A 188 37.26 10.58 32.44
C GLU A 188 35.77 10.79 32.07
N TYR A 189 35.40 12.02 31.68
CA TYR A 189 34.06 12.32 31.19
C TYR A 189 33.78 11.59 29.86
N ALA A 190 34.70 11.67 28.89
CA ALA A 190 34.56 11.01 27.61
C ALA A 190 34.45 9.47 27.78
N GLU A 191 35.30 8.87 28.62
CA GLU A 191 35.21 7.43 28.95
C GLU A 191 33.89 7.07 29.62
N HIS A 192 33.40 7.91 30.54
CA HIS A 192 32.12 7.72 31.20
C HIS A 192 30.96 7.74 30.20
N ILE A 193 30.95 8.70 29.26
CA ILE A 193 29.93 8.79 28.21
C ILE A 193 30.01 7.57 27.28
N GLN A 194 31.22 7.21 26.84
CA GLN A 194 31.46 6.06 25.96
C GLN A 194 30.93 4.76 26.58
N PHE A 195 31.33 4.47 27.81
CA PHE A 195 31.03 3.18 28.44
C PHE A 195 29.58 3.06 28.89
N ASN A 196 29.03 4.09 29.52
CA ASN A 196 27.71 4.00 30.17
C ASN A 196 26.56 4.30 29.22
N TYR A 197 26.78 5.07 28.16
CA TYR A 197 25.71 5.54 27.27
C TYR A 197 25.92 5.12 25.82
N TYR A 198 27.07 5.47 25.22
CA TYR A 198 27.31 5.23 23.79
C TYR A 198 27.30 3.74 23.45
N ASN A 199 28.13 2.94 24.13
CA ASN A 199 28.26 1.50 23.86
C ASN A 199 26.94 0.76 24.09
N ALA A 200 26.19 1.12 25.14
CA ALA A 200 24.91 0.51 25.46
C ALA A 200 23.88 0.78 24.35
N LEU A 201 23.79 2.03 23.87
CA LEU A 201 22.87 2.42 22.82
C LEU A 201 23.26 1.84 21.45
N LEU A 202 24.55 1.84 21.11
CA LEU A 202 25.09 1.20 19.91
C LEU A 202 24.72 -0.29 19.85
N PHE A 203 24.84 -0.98 20.98
CA PHE A 203 24.45 -2.38 21.11
C PHE A 203 22.94 -2.59 20.91
N GLN A 204 22.10 -1.72 21.49
CA GLN A 204 20.64 -1.75 21.28
C GLN A 204 20.26 -1.56 19.80
N ILE A 205 20.85 -0.54 19.15
CA ILE A 205 20.65 -0.25 17.72
C ILE A 205 21.02 -1.48 16.88
N THR A 206 22.21 -2.04 17.12
CA THR A 206 22.71 -3.21 16.39
C THR A 206 21.77 -4.41 16.52
N ARG A 207 21.19 -4.65 17.71
CA ARG A 207 20.24 -5.74 17.94
C ARG A 207 18.87 -5.53 17.31
N SER A 208 18.54 -4.31 16.89
CA SER A 208 17.24 -3.97 16.30
C SER A 208 17.19 -4.22 14.79
N TYR A 209 18.33 -4.16 14.09
CA TYR A 209 18.43 -4.40 12.64
C TYR A 209 17.93 -5.78 12.16
N PRO A 210 18.20 -6.90 12.86
CA PRO A 210 17.63 -8.20 12.48
C PRO A 210 16.10 -8.19 12.38
N ASN A 211 15.43 -7.51 13.32
CA ASN A 211 13.96 -7.39 13.29
C ASN A 211 13.49 -6.56 12.09
N LEU A 212 14.16 -5.45 11.77
CA LEU A 212 13.87 -4.67 10.55
C LEU A 212 14.01 -5.51 9.28
N ASN A 213 15.02 -6.38 9.20
CA ASN A 213 15.21 -7.26 8.04
C ASN A 213 14.10 -8.32 7.93
N ILE A 214 13.63 -8.86 9.06
CA ILE A 214 12.48 -9.78 9.09
C ILE A 214 11.22 -9.05 8.59
N LEU A 215 10.95 -7.85 9.11
CA LEU A 215 9.80 -7.03 8.69
C LEU A 215 9.88 -6.67 7.20
N LYS A 216 11.05 -6.24 6.70
CA LYS A 216 11.28 -5.98 5.26
C LYS A 216 10.99 -7.23 4.41
N THR A 217 11.46 -8.40 4.85
CA THR A 217 11.24 -9.66 4.14
C THR A 217 9.75 -10.04 4.10
N ASN A 218 9.05 -9.88 5.22
CA ASN A 218 7.61 -10.12 5.29
C ASN A 218 6.84 -9.14 4.41
N LEU A 219 7.21 -7.86 4.43
CA LEU A 219 6.61 -6.83 3.59
C LEU A 219 6.81 -7.13 2.10
N SER A 220 8.00 -7.62 1.70
CA SER A 220 8.26 -8.06 0.33
C SER A 220 7.33 -9.20 -0.10
N LYS A 221 7.14 -10.21 0.76
CA LYS A 221 6.21 -11.32 0.47
C LYS A 221 4.78 -10.83 0.31
N LEU A 222 4.33 -9.94 1.20
CA LEU A 222 2.99 -9.34 1.11
C LEU A 222 2.84 -8.47 -0.15
N CYS A 223 3.89 -7.77 -0.56
CA CYS A 223 3.91 -7.03 -1.82
C CYS A 223 3.75 -7.98 -3.03
N ASP A 224 4.44 -9.13 -3.02
CA ASP A 224 4.30 -10.14 -4.07
C ASP A 224 2.91 -10.78 -4.11
N GLU A 225 2.24 -10.92 -2.97
CA GLU A 225 0.86 -11.40 -2.87
C GLU A 225 -0.16 -10.42 -3.48
N LEU A 226 0.18 -9.12 -3.50
CA LEU A 226 -0.66 -8.06 -4.08
C LEU A 226 -0.48 -7.90 -5.59
N LYS A 227 0.50 -8.56 -6.21
CA LYS A 227 0.71 -8.49 -7.66
C LYS A 227 -0.45 -9.11 -8.42
N VAL A 228 -0.95 -8.38 -9.41
CA VAL A 228 -2.00 -8.86 -10.29
C VAL A 228 -1.42 -9.96 -11.19
N ARG A 229 -1.76 -11.21 -10.90
CA ARG A 229 -1.39 -12.36 -11.76
C ARG A 229 -2.22 -12.30 -13.03
N THR A 230 -1.62 -11.80 -14.11
CA THR A 230 -2.15 -11.84 -15.48
C THR A 230 -2.13 -13.25 -16.05
#